data_AF-X0YIA7-F1
#
_entry.id   AF-X0YIA7-F1
#
_cell.length_a   1.000
_cell.length_b   1.000
_cell.length_c   1.000
_cell.angle_alpha   90.00
_cell.angle_beta   90.00
_cell.angle_gamma   90.00
#
_symmetry.space_group_name_H-M   'P 1'
#
loop_
_entity.id
_entity.type
_entity.pdbx_description
1 polymer ?
#
loop_
_entity_poly.entity_id
_entity_poly.type
_entity_poly.pdbx_seq_one_letter_code
_entity_poly.pdbx_strand_id
1 'polypeptide(L)'
;MKRITNETEVEVEIGCNIGISTTIPVFDHLLEQLSKWGDFPLKVEATGDNYHHIVEDVGICLGRLLKPHKERVSHAIVPMDDALVMVCVDFSGRGHADIELPIGFLEQLDSHILIHFFETVAREGKFNLHIITFRGSNNHHIAEAAFKAFGKAISQSLRW
;
A
#
# COMPACT_ATOMS: atom_id res chain seq x y z
N MET A 1 14.95 -4.81 -2.03
CA MET A 1 14.66 -5.14 -3.44
C MET A 1 14.92 -3.89 -4.25
N LYS A 2 15.74 -3.99 -5.29
CA LYS A 2 16.05 -2.86 -6.17
C LYS A 2 15.53 -3.14 -7.58
N ARG A 3 14.94 -2.14 -8.22
CA ARG A 3 14.41 -2.18 -9.58
C ARG A 3 14.80 -0.88 -10.29
N ILE A 4 15.39 -1.00 -11.48
CA ILE A 4 15.78 0.12 -12.33
C ILE A 4 15.19 -0.12 -13.72
N THR A 5 14.52 0.89 -14.27
CA THR A 5 14.07 0.94 -15.67
C THR A 5 14.52 2.26 -16.30
N ASN A 6 14.05 2.53 -17.52
CA ASN A 6 14.22 3.85 -18.13
C ASN A 6 13.28 4.91 -17.52
N GLU A 7 12.31 4.49 -16.70
CA GLU A 7 11.26 5.36 -16.12
C GLU A 7 11.55 5.65 -14.64
N THR A 8 12.05 4.66 -13.89
CA THR A 8 12.24 4.77 -12.44
C THR A 8 13.51 4.10 -11.92
N GLU A 9 13.97 4.56 -10.77
CA GLU A 9 14.87 3.84 -9.87
C GLU A 9 14.18 3.71 -8.51
N VAL A 10 13.94 2.46 -8.09
CA VAL A 10 13.20 2.13 -6.87
C VAL A 10 13.97 1.11 -6.03
N GLU A 11 14.11 1.41 -4.75
CA GLU A 11 14.60 0.49 -3.73
C GLU A 11 13.59 0.41 -2.57
N VAL A 12 13.18 -0.81 -2.23
CA VAL A 12 12.28 -1.09 -1.10
C VAL A 12 12.91 -2.16 -0.20
N GLU A 13 12.97 -1.91 1.10
CA GLU A 13 13.41 -2.86 2.12
C GLU A 13 12.34 -2.97 3.23
N ILE A 14 12.10 -4.18 3.72
CA ILE A 14 11.18 -4.45 4.83
C ILE A 14 11.95 -5.16 5.96
N GLY A 15 11.73 -4.75 7.21
CA GLY A 15 12.22 -5.44 8.41
C GLY A 15 13.54 -4.92 9.00
N CYS A 16 14.34 -4.16 8.25
CA CYS A 16 15.68 -3.75 8.70
C CYS A 16 15.80 -2.24 8.96
N ASN A 17 15.44 -1.42 7.98
CA ASN A 17 15.68 0.02 7.97
C ASN A 17 14.36 0.80 7.89
N ILE A 18 14.38 2.05 8.35
CA ILE A 18 13.26 2.98 8.25
C ILE A 18 13.73 4.20 7.45
N GLY A 19 12.94 4.61 6.46
CA GLY A 19 13.18 5.85 5.72
C GLY A 19 12.40 5.84 4.41
N ILE A 20 11.55 6.82 4.20
CA ILE A 20 10.66 6.88 3.03
C ILE A 20 10.93 8.20 2.29
N SER A 21 11.23 8.08 1.01
CA SER A 21 11.45 9.21 0.10
C SER A 21 11.17 8.79 -1.32
N THR A 22 9.99 9.14 -1.84
CA THR A 22 9.55 8.83 -3.21
C THR A 22 9.45 10.06 -4.10
N THR A 23 9.88 11.24 -3.61
CA THR A 23 9.65 12.57 -4.23
C THR A 23 8.17 12.99 -4.29
N ILE A 24 7.26 12.23 -3.65
CA ILE A 24 5.82 12.47 -3.64
C ILE A 24 5.38 12.55 -2.16
N PRO A 25 5.35 13.74 -1.54
CA PRO A 25 5.18 13.88 -0.08
C PRO A 25 3.93 13.19 0.48
N VAL A 26 2.82 13.23 -0.25
CA VAL A 26 1.58 12.58 0.19
C VAL A 26 1.67 11.05 0.15
N PHE A 27 2.41 10.49 -0.81
CA PHE A 27 2.64 9.06 -0.88
C PHE A 27 3.65 8.60 0.18
N ASP A 28 4.66 9.43 0.45
CA ASP A 28 5.60 9.22 1.56
C ASP A 28 4.83 9.06 2.89
N HIS A 29 3.92 9.99 3.19
CA HIS A 29 3.06 9.93 4.37
C HIS A 29 2.21 8.65 4.42
N LEU A 30 1.58 8.25 3.31
CA LEU A 30 0.77 7.04 3.26
C LEU A 30 1.60 5.76 3.50
N LEU A 31 2.81 5.68 2.95
CA LEU A 31 3.75 4.59 3.19
C LEU A 31 4.25 4.58 4.65
N GLU A 32 4.42 5.74 5.28
CA GLU A 32 4.74 5.83 6.72
C GLU A 32 3.60 5.24 7.57
N GLN A 33 2.34 5.53 7.22
CA GLN A 33 1.19 4.93 7.90
C GLN A 33 1.13 3.42 7.69
N LEU A 34 1.43 2.93 6.49
CA LEU A 34 1.55 1.50 6.19
C LEU A 34 2.59 0.83 7.09
N SER A 35 3.80 1.39 7.16
CA SER A 35 4.90 0.92 8.01
C SER A 35 4.49 0.86 9.49
N LYS A 36 3.94 1.97 9.99
CA LYS A 36 3.53 2.11 11.39
C LYS A 36 2.42 1.14 11.79
N TRP A 37 1.41 0.95 10.95
CA TRP A 37 0.28 0.06 11.25
C TRP A 37 0.55 -1.40 10.88
N GLY A 38 1.52 -1.62 10.00
CA GLY A 38 2.10 -2.90 9.65
C GLY A 38 3.03 -3.47 10.72
N ASP A 39 3.48 -2.65 11.67
CA ASP A 39 4.45 -3.04 12.70
C ASP A 39 5.72 -3.66 12.09
N PHE A 40 6.21 -3.07 11.00
CA PHE A 40 7.45 -3.46 10.35
C PHE A 40 8.24 -2.23 9.89
N PRO A 41 9.58 -2.21 10.07
CA PRO A 41 10.42 -1.20 9.43
C PRO A 41 10.26 -1.23 7.91
N LEU A 42 10.04 -0.07 7.31
CA LEU A 42 9.94 0.10 5.86
C LEU A 42 10.91 1.18 5.41
N LYS A 43 11.79 0.83 4.48
CA LYS A 43 12.61 1.78 3.74
C LYS A 43 12.16 1.80 2.28
N VAL A 44 11.91 2.98 1.73
CA VAL A 44 11.57 3.22 0.33
C VAL A 44 12.38 4.41 -0.17
N GLU A 45 13.16 4.20 -1.22
CA GLU A 45 13.79 5.26 -1.99
C GLU A 45 13.31 5.11 -3.44
N ALA A 46 12.65 6.15 -3.97
CA ALA A 46 12.12 6.11 -5.33
C ALA A 46 12.24 7.46 -6.04
N THR A 47 12.68 7.41 -7.28
CA THR A 47 12.71 8.55 -8.21
C THR A 47 12.27 8.08 -9.60
N GLY A 48 11.74 9.00 -10.42
CA GLY A 48 11.28 8.66 -11.75
C GLY A 48 10.73 9.85 -12.52
N ASP A 49 10.29 9.57 -13.74
CA ASP A 49 9.79 10.56 -14.71
C ASP A 49 8.41 11.12 -14.35
N ASN A 50 7.53 10.33 -13.75
CA ASN A 50 6.19 10.75 -13.31
C ASN A 50 5.66 9.95 -12.10
N TYR A 51 4.59 10.44 -11.50
CA TYR A 51 4.01 9.87 -10.28
C TYR A 51 3.38 8.50 -10.48
N HIS A 52 2.80 8.22 -11.65
CA HIS A 52 2.21 6.91 -11.93
C HIS A 52 3.28 5.82 -11.88
N HIS A 53 4.39 6.01 -12.61
CA HIS A 53 5.47 5.03 -12.68
C HIS A 53 6.15 4.84 -11.33
N ILE A 54 6.41 5.94 -10.59
CA ILE A 54 6.97 5.86 -9.23
C ILE A 54 6.08 5.01 -8.31
N VAL A 55 4.78 5.33 -8.25
CA VAL A 55 3.85 4.64 -7.35
C VAL A 55 3.65 3.18 -7.76
N GLU A 56 3.50 2.90 -9.06
CA GLU A 56 3.40 1.53 -9.57
C GLU A 56 4.63 0.71 -9.21
N ASP A 57 5.84 1.23 -9.46
CA ASP A 57 7.08 0.47 -9.27
C ASP A 57 7.44 0.28 -7.80
N VAL A 58 7.06 1.20 -6.92
CA VAL A 58 7.05 0.98 -5.47
C VAL A 58 6.09 -0.15 -5.12
N GLY A 59 4.88 -0.15 -5.71
CA GLY A 59 3.90 -1.23 -5.55
C GLY A 59 4.43 -2.59 -6.00
N ILE A 60 5.15 -2.64 -7.13
CA ILE A 60 5.78 -3.87 -7.63
C ILE A 60 6.81 -4.40 -6.63
N CYS A 61 7.73 -3.54 -6.19
CA CYS A 61 8.78 -3.94 -5.26
C CYS A 61 8.20 -4.38 -3.92
N LEU A 62 7.24 -3.63 -3.38
CA LEU A 62 6.56 -3.95 -2.13
C LEU A 62 5.83 -5.29 -2.23
N GLY A 63 4.98 -5.48 -3.24
CA GLY A 63 4.21 -6.72 -3.43
C GLY A 63 5.09 -7.97 -3.45
N ARG A 64 6.20 -7.95 -4.20
CA ARG A 64 7.14 -9.08 -4.29
C ARG A 64 7.85 -9.41 -2.97
N LEU A 65 7.94 -8.43 -2.06
CA LEU A 65 8.53 -8.61 -0.74
C LEU A 65 7.52 -9.14 0.29
N LEU A 66 6.22 -8.98 0.08
CA LEU A 66 5.19 -9.48 0.99
C LEU A 66 5.05 -11.00 0.85
N LYS A 67 5.51 -11.75 1.86
CA LYS A 67 5.40 -13.21 1.91
C LYS A 67 4.74 -13.66 3.22
N PRO A 68 3.67 -14.47 3.19
CA PRO A 68 3.00 -14.90 4.41
C PRO A 68 3.87 -15.92 5.17
N HIS A 69 3.95 -15.76 6.48
CA HIS A 69 4.64 -16.66 7.41
C HIS A 69 3.70 -17.29 8.45
N LYS A 70 2.49 -16.73 8.64
CA LYS A 70 1.54 -17.18 9.67
C LYS A 70 0.12 -17.35 9.13
N GLU A 71 -0.69 -16.29 9.20
CA GLU A 71 -2.09 -16.36 8.76
C GLU A 71 -2.16 -16.19 7.24
N ARG A 72 -2.83 -17.14 6.57
CA ARG A 72 -3.09 -17.03 5.13
C ARG A 72 -4.11 -15.93 4.83
N VAL A 73 -5.14 -15.82 5.66
CA VAL A 73 -6.24 -14.86 5.51
C VAL A 73 -6.27 -13.95 6.72
N SER A 74 -6.34 -12.66 6.48
CA SER A 74 -6.40 -11.63 7.53
C SER A 74 -7.23 -10.44 7.07
N HIS A 75 -7.64 -9.61 8.03
CA HIS A 75 -8.38 -8.39 7.73
C HIS A 75 -8.17 -7.35 8.82
N ALA A 76 -8.54 -6.11 8.51
CA ALA A 76 -8.64 -5.03 9.46
C ALA A 76 -9.74 -4.05 9.05
N ILE A 77 -10.36 -3.43 10.04
CA ILE A 77 -11.29 -2.31 9.86
C ILE A 77 -10.72 -1.14 10.64
N VAL A 78 -10.45 -0.03 9.96
CA VAL A 78 -9.80 1.14 10.56
C VAL A 78 -10.64 2.40 10.31
N PRO A 79 -11.00 3.14 11.37
CA PRO A 79 -11.58 4.47 11.23
C PRO A 79 -10.51 5.57 11.12
N MET A 80 -10.90 6.69 10.51
CA MET A 80 -10.22 7.97 10.65
C MET A 80 -11.26 9.08 10.51
N ASP A 81 -11.62 9.73 11.62
CA ASP A 81 -12.68 10.72 11.69
C ASP A 81 -13.98 10.27 10.98
N ASP A 82 -14.34 10.88 9.84
CA ASP A 82 -15.53 10.55 9.06
C ASP A 82 -15.40 9.25 8.23
N ALA A 83 -14.18 8.74 8.05
CA ALA A 83 -13.89 7.56 7.24
C ALA A 83 -13.91 6.25 8.06
N LEU A 84 -14.39 5.18 7.45
CA LEU A 84 -14.26 3.81 7.95
C LEU A 84 -13.98 2.86 6.78
N VAL A 85 -12.82 2.22 6.79
CA VAL A 85 -12.36 1.35 5.69
C VAL A 85 -12.05 -0.05 6.22
N MET A 86 -12.46 -1.07 5.47
CA MET A 86 -12.07 -2.47 5.66
C MET A 86 -11.07 -2.89 4.60
N VAL A 87 -10.07 -3.65 5.02
CA VAL A 87 -9.15 -4.35 4.13
C VAL A 87 -9.12 -5.83 4.49
N CYS A 88 -9.26 -6.70 3.49
CA CYS A 88 -9.16 -8.15 3.61
C CYS A 88 -8.08 -8.68 2.67
N VAL A 89 -7.25 -9.59 3.16
CA VAL A 89 -6.14 -10.20 2.40
C VAL A 89 -6.25 -11.72 2.48
N ASP A 90 -6.11 -12.41 1.35
CA ASP A 90 -5.87 -13.87 1.27
C ASP A 90 -4.61 -14.10 0.45
N PHE A 91 -3.52 -14.51 1.11
CA PHE A 91 -2.27 -14.93 0.48
C PHE A 91 -2.43 -16.27 -0.24
N SER A 92 -3.20 -16.24 -1.32
CA SER A 92 -3.76 -17.38 -2.01
C SER A 92 -2.86 -17.95 -3.11
N GLY A 93 -1.79 -17.22 -3.46
CA GLY A 93 -0.99 -17.47 -4.66
C GLY A 93 -1.61 -16.92 -5.95
N ARG A 94 -2.77 -16.24 -5.88
CA ARG A 94 -3.43 -15.58 -7.00
C ARG A 94 -3.45 -14.08 -6.77
N GLY A 95 -2.94 -13.31 -7.73
CA GLY A 95 -2.95 -11.86 -7.68
C GLY A 95 -4.26 -11.31 -8.20
N HIS A 96 -5.06 -10.73 -7.31
CA HIS A 96 -6.34 -10.10 -7.66
C HIS A 96 -6.69 -9.03 -6.63
N ALA A 97 -7.33 -7.94 -7.06
CA ALA A 97 -7.82 -6.91 -6.18
C ALA A 97 -9.22 -6.46 -6.60
N ASP A 98 -10.04 -6.12 -5.61
CA ASP A 98 -11.34 -5.47 -5.77
C ASP A 98 -11.43 -4.33 -4.76
N ILE A 99 -11.55 -3.10 -5.25
CA ILE A 99 -11.26 -1.88 -4.49
C ILE A 99 -12.40 -0.87 -4.66
N GLU A 100 -13.13 -0.64 -3.58
CA GLU A 100 -14.11 0.41 -3.43
C GLU A 100 -13.53 1.55 -2.57
N LEU A 101 -12.78 2.44 -3.23
CA LEU A 101 -12.13 3.58 -2.60
C LEU A 101 -12.60 4.88 -3.29
N PRO A 102 -13.76 5.45 -2.87
CA PRO A 102 -14.39 6.59 -3.54
C PRO A 102 -13.69 7.90 -3.19
N ILE A 103 -12.45 8.05 -3.65
CA ILE A 103 -11.60 9.21 -3.43
C ILE A 103 -11.40 9.97 -4.74
N GLY A 104 -11.39 11.31 -4.65
CA GLY A 104 -10.94 12.19 -5.72
C GLY A 104 -9.43 12.47 -5.63
N PHE A 105 -9.01 13.69 -5.96
CA PHE A 105 -7.60 14.07 -5.79
C PHE A 105 -7.20 14.11 -4.31
N LEU A 106 -6.00 13.58 -4.06
CA LEU A 106 -5.29 13.69 -2.81
C LEU A 106 -4.07 14.58 -3.03
N GLU A 107 -4.24 15.88 -2.77
CA GLU A 107 -3.25 16.91 -3.11
C GLU A 107 -2.88 16.88 -4.60
N GLN A 108 -1.68 16.42 -4.95
CA GLN A 108 -1.20 16.31 -6.34
C GLN A 108 -1.34 14.89 -6.92
N LEU A 109 -1.83 13.94 -6.13
CA LEU A 109 -1.96 12.55 -6.55
C LEU A 109 -3.41 12.26 -6.97
N ASP A 110 -3.57 11.79 -8.20
CA ASP A 110 -4.86 11.26 -8.68
C ASP A 110 -5.17 9.98 -7.90
N SER A 111 -6.40 9.86 -7.39
CA SER A 111 -6.86 8.69 -6.66
C SER A 111 -6.70 7.37 -7.40
N HIS A 112 -6.84 7.38 -8.72
CA HIS A 112 -6.67 6.18 -9.53
C HIS A 112 -5.27 5.59 -9.38
N ILE A 113 -4.26 6.43 -9.12
CA ILE A 113 -2.88 5.96 -8.89
C ILE A 113 -2.78 5.16 -7.58
N LEU A 114 -3.52 5.55 -6.54
CA LEU A 114 -3.55 4.80 -5.28
C LEU A 114 -4.33 3.48 -5.41
N ILE A 115 -5.40 3.45 -6.21
CA ILE A 115 -6.10 2.20 -6.53
C ILE A 115 -5.14 1.27 -7.29
N HIS A 116 -4.47 1.81 -8.32
CA HIS A 116 -3.51 1.06 -9.13
C HIS A 116 -2.31 0.55 -8.32
N PHE A 117 -1.88 1.29 -7.29
CA PHE A 117 -0.88 0.84 -6.32
C PHE A 117 -1.32 -0.46 -5.64
N PHE A 118 -2.51 -0.49 -5.03
CA PHE A 118 -3.01 -1.67 -4.32
C PHE A 118 -3.23 -2.86 -5.25
N GLU A 119 -3.77 -2.63 -6.46
CA GLU A 119 -3.91 -3.66 -7.49
C GLU A 119 -2.55 -4.26 -7.86
N THR A 120 -1.54 -3.40 -8.04
CA THR A 120 -0.17 -3.81 -8.37
C THR A 120 0.47 -4.60 -7.23
N VAL A 121 0.35 -4.14 -5.99
CA VAL A 121 0.87 -4.84 -4.81
C VAL A 121 0.23 -6.24 -4.70
N ALA A 122 -1.08 -6.35 -4.86
CA ALA A 122 -1.80 -7.64 -4.82
C ALA A 122 -1.39 -8.57 -5.97
N ARG A 123 -1.27 -8.03 -7.19
CA ARG A 123 -0.82 -8.75 -8.39
C ARG A 123 0.56 -9.36 -8.18
N GLU A 124 1.51 -8.52 -7.75
CA GLU A 124 2.91 -8.90 -7.63
C GLU A 124 3.19 -9.75 -6.37
N GLY A 125 2.45 -9.51 -5.28
CA GLY A 125 2.48 -10.32 -4.07
C GLY A 125 1.68 -11.63 -4.17
N LYS A 126 0.96 -11.84 -5.28
CA LYS A 126 0.16 -13.03 -5.55
C LYS A 126 -0.86 -13.32 -4.44
N PHE A 127 -1.58 -12.30 -4.01
CA PHE A 127 -2.65 -12.42 -3.03
C PHE A 127 -3.94 -11.74 -3.50
N ASN A 128 -5.07 -12.19 -2.97
CA ASN A 128 -6.35 -11.52 -3.16
C ASN A 128 -6.46 -10.38 -2.15
N LEU A 129 -6.86 -9.20 -2.62
CA LEU A 129 -7.04 -8.00 -1.82
C LEU A 129 -8.45 -7.44 -2.01
N HIS A 130 -9.16 -7.18 -0.92
CA HIS A 130 -10.38 -6.38 -0.97
C HIS A 130 -10.21 -5.14 -0.11
N ILE A 131 -10.62 -3.99 -0.63
CA ILE A 131 -10.69 -2.73 0.10
C ILE A 131 -12.10 -2.18 -0.04
N ILE A 132 -12.79 -1.96 1.07
CA ILE A 132 -14.17 -1.45 1.08
C ILE A 132 -14.26 -0.24 1.99
N THR A 133 -14.72 0.88 1.44
CA THR A 133 -15.03 2.09 2.20
C THR A 133 -16.50 2.06 2.64
N PHE A 134 -16.75 1.89 3.93
CA PHE A 134 -18.14 1.88 4.44
C PHE A 134 -18.75 3.28 4.48
N ARG A 135 -17.92 4.29 4.77
CA ARG A 135 -18.30 5.70 4.85
C ARG A 135 -17.04 6.56 4.82
N GLY A 136 -17.22 7.83 4.48
CA GLY A 136 -16.18 8.84 4.40
C GLY A 136 -16.53 9.88 3.36
N SER A 137 -16.08 11.10 3.58
CA SER A 137 -16.26 12.26 2.70
C SER A 137 -14.93 12.99 2.45
N ASN A 138 -13.98 12.88 3.37
CA ASN A 138 -12.64 13.42 3.20
C ASN A 138 -11.71 12.41 2.51
N ASN A 139 -11.18 12.79 1.33
CA ASN A 139 -10.29 11.94 0.54
C ASN A 139 -9.05 11.47 1.32
N HIS A 140 -8.45 12.35 2.13
CA HIS A 140 -7.28 12.02 2.94
C HIS A 140 -7.61 11.01 4.02
N HIS A 141 -8.74 11.18 4.70
CA HIS A 141 -9.15 10.26 5.76
C HIS A 141 -9.44 8.86 5.20
N ILE A 142 -10.09 8.77 4.03
CA ILE A 142 -10.35 7.49 3.35
C ILE A 142 -9.03 6.83 2.92
N ALA A 143 -8.15 7.57 2.24
CA ALA A 143 -6.87 7.04 1.76
C ALA A 143 -5.99 6.57 2.91
N GLU A 144 -5.82 7.39 3.95
CA GLU A 144 -5.01 7.03 5.11
C GLU A 144 -5.61 5.85 5.87
N ALA A 145 -6.94 5.81 6.07
CA ALA A 145 -7.61 4.66 6.68
C ALA A 145 -7.37 3.36 5.90
N ALA A 146 -7.35 3.42 4.56
CA ALA A 146 -7.03 2.27 3.71
C ALA A 146 -5.59 1.78 3.89
N PHE A 147 -4.60 2.67 3.91
CA PHE A 147 -3.19 2.30 4.15
C PHE A 147 -2.98 1.73 5.56
N LYS A 148 -3.62 2.33 6.57
CA LYS A 148 -3.61 1.81 7.95
C LYS A 148 -4.22 0.41 8.04
N ALA A 149 -5.40 0.22 7.44
CA ALA A 149 -6.09 -1.07 7.42
C ALA A 149 -5.28 -2.12 6.67
N PHE A 150 -4.67 -1.75 5.53
CA PHE A 150 -3.81 -2.66 4.78
C PHE A 150 -2.60 -3.09 5.59
N GLY A 151 -1.88 -2.17 6.22
CA GLY A 151 -0.77 -2.49 7.13
C GLY A 151 -1.19 -3.43 8.26
N LYS A 152 -2.29 -3.12 8.94
CA LYS A 152 -2.84 -3.94 10.02
C LYS A 152 -3.27 -5.33 9.56
N ALA A 153 -3.79 -5.47 8.33
CA ALA A 153 -4.18 -6.75 7.78
C ALA A 153 -2.94 -7.60 7.45
N ILE A 154 -1.96 -7.05 6.73
CA ILE A 154 -0.78 -7.82 6.33
C ILE A 154 0.13 -8.17 7.50
N SER A 155 0.20 -7.34 8.56
CA SER A 155 1.04 -7.64 9.74
C SER A 155 0.68 -8.96 10.43
N GLN A 156 -0.60 -9.34 10.40
CA GLN A 156 -1.10 -10.61 10.93
C GLN A 156 -0.51 -11.82 10.16
N SER A 157 -0.11 -11.62 8.91
CA SER A 157 0.43 -12.65 8.03
C SER A 157 1.96 -12.67 7.96
N LEU A 158 2.63 -11.52 8.09
CA LEU A 158 4.02 -11.36 7.63
C LEU A 158 5.13 -11.67 8.63
N ARG A 159 4.90 -11.67 9.95
CA ARG A 159 5.92 -11.94 11.01
C ARG A 159 7.37 -11.56 10.65
N TRP A 160 7.75 -10.33 10.96
CA TRP A 160 9.13 -9.84 10.85
C TRP A 160 9.88 -9.96 12.19
#